data_AF-A0A661RQ66-F1
#
_entry.id   AF-A0A661RQ66-F1
#
_cell.length_a   1.000
_cell.length_b   1.000
_cell.length_c   1.000
_cell.angle_alpha   90.00
_cell.angle_beta   90.00
_cell.angle_gamma   90.00
#
_symmetry.space_group_name_H-M   'P 1'
#
loop_
_entity.id
_entity.type
_entity.pdbx_description
1 polymer ?
#
loop_
_entity_poly.entity_id
_entity_poly.type
_entity_poly.pdbx_seq_one_letter_code
_entity_poly.pdbx_strand_id
1 'polypeptide(L)'
;MTLINPYNFVPLKNEPDRTEWTKDPIKRHKIHMHHRLSKDTYSGHLILRFHTITPVFIPSYSQGDVCGTKDEPRTFKRFHRRGEAPIIPGTSIRGMIRSVFEALTNSCMVLFAETYGSNCYRASNYKRGECNSQNGLCLACSVFGTILGDDLPFQGKVRFSDAIGKKTDLESREWILRELSAPKPEHRIPFYAVDGSSPGSGPRGRKFYFHHNPKKVSNKNYITQVEHNKRNRKILEHLKAGSSLSSAMDFQGLTEEELGALVYALELEYKIVENNGERHIEPILAHKIGMGKPLGLGSVSILITGGNIEKGSVRYRSLEPQAAQDLRAQIEDLRKKAPEPSGHLRDLLSLSKYKQGDIKYPGLWFTNPANKKKPLGTRGEFEGTVAQVPETESDAPVSTAKAPLGKPPSGLPPDQKAVWLKEIYGKRLVFVDTEGKKVERRINDFQAKRGLLEAGKWYVLKGTKSVWPLKKQ
;
A
#
# COMPACT_ATOMS: atom_id res chain seq x y z
N MET A 1 11.98 11.60 -18.39
CA MET A 1 11.81 10.33 -17.65
C MET A 1 10.33 10.09 -17.44
N THR A 2 9.81 8.91 -17.79
CA THR A 2 8.37 8.59 -17.66
C THR A 2 7.93 8.64 -16.19
N LEU A 3 6.81 9.29 -15.90
CA LEU A 3 6.21 9.30 -14.58
C LEU A 3 5.22 8.13 -14.45
N ILE A 4 5.34 7.36 -13.39
CA ILE A 4 4.56 6.14 -13.16
C ILE A 4 3.80 6.26 -11.85
N ASN A 5 2.49 6.01 -11.88
CA ASN A 5 1.67 5.98 -10.67
C ASN A 5 2.14 4.85 -9.73
N PRO A 6 2.15 5.04 -8.39
CA PRO A 6 2.68 4.03 -7.47
C PRO A 6 1.95 2.69 -7.44
N TYR A 7 0.79 2.61 -8.09
CA TYR A 7 0.03 1.38 -8.24
C TYR A 7 -0.58 1.26 -9.64
N ASN A 8 -0.92 0.03 -10.02
CA ASN A 8 -1.80 -0.26 -11.14
C ASN A 8 -2.73 -1.43 -10.78
N PHE A 9 -3.51 -1.90 -11.75
CA PHE A 9 -4.52 -2.92 -11.55
C PHE A 9 -4.25 -4.11 -12.46
N VAL A 10 -4.19 -5.31 -11.89
CA VAL A 10 -4.32 -6.54 -12.68
C VAL A 10 -5.76 -6.62 -13.18
N PRO A 11 -5.99 -6.53 -14.50
CA PRO A 11 -7.34 -6.54 -15.03
C PRO A 11 -8.09 -7.80 -14.60
N LEU A 12 -9.37 -7.65 -14.36
CA LEU A 12 -10.27 -8.80 -14.34
C LEU A 12 -10.47 -9.18 -15.79
N LYS A 13 -10.12 -10.41 -16.18
CA LYS A 13 -10.69 -10.98 -17.42
C LYS A 13 -12.22 -11.00 -17.26
N ASN A 14 -12.97 -10.95 -18.36
CA ASN A 14 -14.45 -10.99 -18.36
C ASN A 14 -14.97 -12.09 -17.43
N GLU A 15 -15.31 -11.72 -16.20
CA GLU A 15 -15.56 -12.62 -15.08
C GLU A 15 -14.44 -13.72 -14.90
N PRO A 16 -14.31 -14.38 -13.74
CA PRO A 16 -13.35 -15.50 -13.59
C PRO A 16 -13.59 -16.59 -14.65
N ASP A 17 -12.91 -16.59 -15.79
CA ASP A 17 -13.16 -17.55 -16.89
C ASP A 17 -13.03 -18.99 -16.39
N ARG A 18 -14.19 -19.63 -16.15
CA ARG A 18 -14.28 -21.05 -15.81
C ARG A 18 -14.47 -21.91 -17.06
N THR A 19 -14.63 -21.32 -18.26
CA THR A 19 -14.99 -22.07 -19.46
C THR A 19 -13.90 -23.04 -19.90
N GLU A 20 -12.62 -22.73 -19.68
CA GLU A 20 -11.53 -23.71 -19.87
C GLU A 20 -11.55 -24.85 -18.84
N TRP A 21 -12.07 -24.59 -17.64
CA TRP A 21 -12.14 -25.53 -16.52
C TRP A 21 -13.43 -26.36 -16.52
N THR A 22 -14.45 -25.93 -17.26
CA THR A 22 -15.75 -26.59 -17.43
C THR A 22 -15.88 -27.38 -18.73
N LYS A 23 -14.83 -27.46 -19.58
CA LYS A 23 -14.86 -28.31 -20.78
C LYS A 23 -15.03 -29.80 -20.45
N ASP A 24 -14.83 -30.16 -19.18
CA ASP A 24 -15.15 -31.49 -18.65
C ASP A 24 -16.18 -31.36 -17.50
N PRO A 25 -17.46 -31.70 -17.73
CA PRO A 25 -18.50 -31.71 -16.69
C PRO A 25 -18.18 -32.61 -15.49
N ILE A 26 -17.27 -33.59 -15.65
CA ILE A 26 -16.81 -34.50 -14.60
C ILE A 26 -15.77 -33.80 -13.68
N LYS A 27 -15.13 -32.72 -14.15
CA LYS A 27 -14.17 -31.88 -13.38
C LYS A 27 -14.80 -30.63 -12.77
N ARG A 28 -16.04 -30.70 -12.25
CA ARG A 28 -16.40 -29.77 -11.17
C ARG A 28 -15.31 -29.88 -10.12
N HIS A 29 -14.62 -28.79 -9.79
CA HIS A 29 -13.67 -28.76 -8.68
C HIS A 29 -14.41 -29.21 -7.43
N LYS A 30 -14.32 -30.50 -7.10
CA LYS A 30 -15.00 -31.06 -5.94
C LYS A 30 -14.31 -30.47 -4.75
N ILE A 31 -14.96 -29.53 -4.09
CA ILE A 31 -14.40 -28.88 -2.92
C ILE A 31 -14.28 -29.94 -1.84
N HIS A 32 -13.03 -30.25 -1.51
CA HIS A 32 -12.71 -31.20 -0.48
C HIS A 32 -12.98 -30.56 0.88
N MET A 33 -13.91 -31.17 1.60
CA MET A 33 -14.35 -30.71 2.91
C MET A 33 -13.38 -31.11 4.01
N HIS A 34 -13.27 -30.27 5.04
CA HIS A 34 -12.39 -30.47 6.20
C HIS A 34 -12.64 -31.79 6.95
N HIS A 35 -13.85 -32.35 6.86
CA HIS A 35 -14.21 -33.60 7.55
C HIS A 35 -13.70 -34.86 6.84
N ARG A 36 -13.08 -34.77 5.65
CA ARG A 36 -12.57 -35.94 4.92
C ARG A 36 -11.15 -35.74 4.46
N LEU A 37 -10.28 -36.68 4.84
CA LEU A 37 -9.00 -36.87 4.16
C LEU A 37 -9.27 -37.50 2.78
N SER A 38 -8.94 -36.77 1.72
CA SER A 38 -9.10 -37.25 0.35
C SER A 38 -7.78 -37.77 -0.19
N LYS A 39 -7.81 -38.89 -0.90
CA LYS A 39 -6.60 -39.55 -1.43
C LYS A 39 -5.78 -38.64 -2.37
N ASP A 40 -6.45 -37.74 -3.08
CA ASP A 40 -5.87 -36.87 -4.11
C ASP A 40 -5.58 -35.44 -3.62
N THR A 41 -5.62 -35.21 -2.30
CA THR A 41 -5.28 -33.90 -1.71
C THR A 41 -3.97 -33.94 -0.94
N TYR A 42 -3.40 -32.77 -0.70
CA TYR A 42 -2.14 -32.57 -0.01
C TYR A 42 -2.37 -31.82 1.29
N SER A 43 -1.61 -32.19 2.30
CA SER A 43 -1.56 -31.51 3.60
C SER A 43 -0.12 -31.43 4.06
N GLY A 44 0.17 -30.50 4.95
CA GLY A 44 1.51 -30.39 5.48
C GLY A 44 1.76 -29.08 6.20
N HIS A 45 3.04 -28.82 6.38
CA HIS A 45 3.56 -27.68 7.13
C HIS A 45 4.76 -27.12 6.39
N LEU A 46 4.77 -25.81 6.10
CA LEU A 46 5.89 -25.13 5.45
C LEU A 46 6.50 -24.08 6.37
N ILE A 47 7.83 -24.05 6.45
CA ILE A 47 8.60 -23.03 7.15
C ILE A 47 8.97 -21.93 6.15
N LEU A 48 8.48 -20.72 6.43
CA LEU A 48 8.61 -19.56 5.56
C LEU A 48 9.64 -18.58 6.13
N ARG A 49 10.57 -18.15 5.28
CA ARG A 49 11.52 -17.09 5.60
C ARG A 49 11.20 -15.84 4.81
N PHE A 50 10.90 -14.76 5.51
CA PHE A 50 10.68 -13.44 4.92
C PHE A 50 12.00 -12.68 4.93
N HIS A 51 12.30 -12.02 3.81
CA HIS A 51 13.43 -11.10 3.69
C HIS A 51 12.92 -9.72 3.28
N THR A 52 13.19 -8.70 4.11
CA THR A 52 12.77 -7.34 3.79
C THR A 52 13.74 -6.73 2.78
N ILE A 53 13.19 -6.23 1.67
CA ILE A 53 13.98 -5.58 0.61
C ILE A 53 13.95 -4.07 0.81
N THR A 54 12.82 -3.54 1.28
CA THR A 54 12.69 -2.16 1.74
C THR A 54 12.19 -2.16 3.18
N PRO A 55 12.36 -1.04 3.92
CA PRO A 55 11.85 -0.95 5.28
C PRO A 55 10.35 -1.25 5.33
N VAL A 56 9.92 -1.99 6.35
CA VAL A 56 8.52 -2.44 6.51
C VAL A 56 7.91 -1.73 7.70
N PHE A 57 6.70 -1.23 7.53
CA PHE A 57 5.94 -0.63 8.63
C PHE A 57 4.56 -1.26 8.76
N ILE A 58 4.31 -1.89 9.89
CA ILE A 58 3.02 -2.45 10.29
C ILE A 58 2.67 -1.84 11.64
N PRO A 59 1.68 -0.94 11.71
CA PRO A 59 1.35 -0.25 12.95
C PRO A 59 0.74 -1.19 13.97
N SER A 60 1.10 -0.99 15.24
CA SER A 60 0.24 -1.40 16.35
C SER A 60 -0.93 -0.43 16.49
N TYR A 61 -2.13 -0.96 16.77
CA TYR A 61 -3.34 -0.18 17.03
C TYR A 61 -3.77 -0.25 18.51
N SER A 62 -2.92 -0.80 19.38
CA SER A 62 -3.18 -0.82 20.82
C SER A 62 -3.30 0.59 21.39
N GLN A 63 -4.06 0.73 22.48
CA GLN A 63 -4.21 1.99 23.17
C GLN A 63 -2.83 2.54 23.59
N GLY A 64 -2.55 3.81 23.28
CA GLY A 64 -1.27 4.46 23.57
C GLY A 64 -0.23 4.37 22.45
N ASP A 65 -0.33 3.37 21.55
CA ASP A 65 0.58 3.18 20.41
C ASP A 65 0.26 4.09 19.22
N VAL A 66 -0.93 4.69 19.22
CA VAL A 66 -1.38 5.65 18.21
C VAL A 66 -1.88 6.91 18.90
N CYS A 67 -1.49 8.08 18.39
CA CYS A 67 -2.06 9.36 18.79
C CYS A 67 -2.44 10.23 17.59
N GLY A 68 -3.20 11.29 17.86
CA GLY A 68 -3.82 12.17 16.87
C GLY A 68 -5.28 11.81 16.62
N THR A 69 -6.11 12.84 16.44
CA THR A 69 -7.56 12.74 16.22
C THR A 69 -7.91 12.85 14.73
N LYS A 70 -9.19 13.11 14.40
CA LYS A 70 -9.61 13.46 13.02
C LYS A 70 -9.01 14.81 12.59
N ASP A 71 -8.76 15.71 13.54
CA ASP A 71 -8.26 17.06 13.30
C ASP A 71 -6.78 17.24 13.54
N GLU A 72 -6.11 16.24 14.09
CA GLU A 72 -4.68 16.27 14.35
C GLU A 72 -3.92 15.24 13.49
N PRO A 73 -2.66 15.53 13.14
CA PRO A 73 -1.82 14.59 12.42
C PRO A 73 -1.64 13.27 13.20
N ARG A 74 -1.96 12.14 12.57
CA ARG A 74 -1.78 10.83 13.22
C ARG A 74 -0.30 10.43 13.32
N THR A 75 0.08 9.97 14.51
CA THR A 75 1.40 9.42 14.82
C THR A 75 1.25 7.98 15.30
N PHE A 76 1.99 7.07 14.66
CA PHE A 76 2.13 5.70 15.08
C PHE A 76 3.45 5.52 15.83
N LYS A 77 3.36 5.23 17.11
CA LYS A 77 4.51 5.15 18.00
C LYS A 77 5.19 3.80 17.97
N ARG A 78 4.45 2.73 17.65
CA ARG A 78 4.98 1.37 17.72
C ARG A 78 4.70 0.55 16.47
N PHE A 79 5.70 -0.23 16.09
CA PHE A 79 5.56 -1.36 15.19
C PHE A 79 4.86 -2.52 15.93
N HIS A 80 4.08 -3.30 15.19
CA HIS A 80 3.35 -4.45 15.73
C HIS A 80 4.34 -5.52 16.25
N ARG A 81 4.16 -5.97 17.48
CA ARG A 81 5.14 -6.81 18.18
C ARG A 81 4.47 -7.85 19.08
N ARG A 82 5.19 -8.94 19.35
CA ARG A 82 4.85 -9.93 20.38
C ARG A 82 5.94 -9.91 21.44
N GLY A 83 5.61 -9.40 22.63
CA GLY A 83 6.63 -9.00 23.60
C GLY A 83 7.53 -7.91 23.00
N GLU A 84 8.83 -8.17 22.91
CA GLU A 84 9.78 -7.25 22.29
C GLU A 84 10.07 -7.55 20.81
N ALA A 85 9.65 -8.71 20.31
CA ALA A 85 9.96 -9.15 18.95
C ALA A 85 9.01 -8.48 17.94
N PRO A 86 9.52 -7.83 16.88
CA PRO A 86 8.68 -7.31 15.81
C PRO A 86 8.01 -8.46 15.07
N ILE A 87 6.72 -8.30 14.74
CA ILE A 87 5.96 -9.32 14.01
C ILE A 87 5.24 -8.75 12.79
N ILE A 88 5.14 -9.58 11.75
CA ILE A 88 4.17 -9.42 10.67
C ILE A 88 3.01 -10.38 10.99
N PRO A 89 1.79 -9.87 11.24
CA PRO A 89 0.66 -10.73 11.58
C PRO A 89 0.37 -11.80 10.53
N GLY A 90 0.03 -13.01 10.95
CA GLY A 90 -0.39 -14.10 10.06
C GLY A 90 -1.58 -13.71 9.18
N THR A 91 -2.47 -12.85 9.67
CA THR A 91 -3.59 -12.28 8.90
C THR A 91 -3.13 -11.36 7.77
N SER A 92 -2.08 -10.57 7.99
CA SER A 92 -1.47 -9.70 6.97
C SER A 92 -0.75 -10.52 5.90
N ILE A 93 -0.05 -11.59 6.31
CA ILE A 93 0.57 -12.56 5.41
C ILE A 93 -0.50 -13.21 4.54
N ARG A 94 -1.55 -13.77 5.17
CA ARG A 94 -2.67 -14.42 4.48
C ARG A 94 -3.30 -13.49 3.43
N GLY A 95 -3.58 -12.24 3.77
CA GLY A 95 -4.17 -11.27 2.83
C GLY A 95 -3.24 -10.94 1.65
N MET A 96 -1.93 -10.81 1.92
CA MET A 96 -0.92 -10.54 0.90
C MET A 96 -0.80 -11.70 -0.10
N ILE A 97 -0.67 -12.94 0.38
CA ILE A 97 -0.58 -14.13 -0.46
C ILE A 97 -1.89 -14.35 -1.22
N ARG A 98 -3.04 -14.20 -0.54
CA ARG A 98 -4.36 -14.26 -1.18
C ARG A 98 -4.49 -13.29 -2.36
N SER A 99 -3.98 -12.06 -2.23
CA SER A 99 -4.07 -11.06 -3.31
C SER A 99 -3.34 -11.53 -4.57
N VAL A 100 -2.12 -12.07 -4.43
CA VAL A 100 -1.36 -12.62 -5.55
C VAL A 100 -2.04 -13.86 -6.11
N PHE A 101 -2.47 -14.78 -5.23
CA PHE A 101 -3.17 -16.00 -5.62
C PHE A 101 -4.46 -15.71 -6.41
N GLU A 102 -5.26 -14.73 -5.97
CA GLU A 102 -6.47 -14.30 -6.68
C GLU A 102 -6.16 -13.74 -8.07
N ALA A 103 -5.06 -13.00 -8.21
CA ALA A 103 -4.62 -12.48 -9.50
C ALA A 103 -4.07 -13.58 -10.42
N LEU A 104 -3.35 -14.56 -9.86
CA LEU A 104 -2.77 -15.70 -10.56
C LEU A 104 -3.85 -16.64 -11.11
N THR A 105 -4.85 -16.94 -10.29
CA THR A 105 -5.93 -17.89 -10.60
C THR A 105 -7.18 -17.23 -11.19
N ASN A 106 -7.16 -15.90 -11.34
CA ASN A 106 -8.33 -15.08 -11.69
C ASN A 106 -9.57 -15.33 -10.80
N SER A 107 -9.38 -15.67 -9.52
CA SER A 107 -10.44 -16.01 -8.56
C SER A 107 -11.29 -14.79 -8.11
N CYS A 108 -12.47 -14.99 -7.52
CA CYS A 108 -13.36 -13.89 -7.13
C CYS A 108 -12.72 -12.84 -6.20
N MET A 109 -13.14 -11.58 -6.36
CA MET A 109 -12.77 -10.48 -5.45
C MET A 109 -13.78 -10.38 -4.31
N VAL A 110 -13.57 -11.13 -3.23
CA VAL A 110 -14.54 -11.20 -2.11
C VAL A 110 -14.50 -9.95 -1.20
N LEU A 111 -13.38 -9.23 -1.18
CA LEU A 111 -13.09 -8.20 -0.15
C LEU A 111 -13.50 -6.76 -0.49
N PHE A 112 -14.25 -6.51 -1.56
CA PHE A 112 -14.68 -5.15 -1.93
C PHE A 112 -16.18 -4.92 -1.64
N ALA A 113 -16.60 -5.17 -0.41
CA ALA A 113 -17.92 -4.76 0.08
C ALA A 113 -17.86 -3.43 0.85
N GLU A 114 -16.90 -2.56 0.55
CA GLU A 114 -16.82 -1.22 1.17
C GLU A 114 -17.36 -0.14 0.24
N THR A 115 -18.28 0.66 0.77
CA THR A 115 -18.70 1.94 0.21
C THR A 115 -17.54 2.92 0.22
N TYR A 116 -16.98 3.23 -0.97
CA TYR A 116 -16.09 4.38 -1.11
C TYR A 116 -16.95 5.64 -1.30
N GLY A 117 -17.33 6.26 -0.17
CA GLY A 117 -18.18 7.45 -0.15
C GLY A 117 -19.64 7.15 -0.56
N SER A 118 -20.27 8.07 -1.30
CA SER A 118 -21.64 7.92 -1.80
C SER A 118 -21.77 6.99 -3.02
N ASN A 119 -20.65 6.61 -3.64
CA ASN A 119 -20.65 5.80 -4.85
C ASN A 119 -20.41 4.33 -4.49
N CYS A 120 -21.42 3.50 -4.74
CA CYS A 120 -21.34 2.07 -4.51
C CYS A 120 -20.54 1.39 -5.63
N TYR A 121 -19.22 1.23 -5.43
CA TYR A 121 -18.44 0.22 -6.18
C TYR A 121 -18.78 -1.15 -5.59
N ARG A 122 -19.97 -1.67 -5.88
CA ARG A 122 -20.43 -2.95 -5.32
C ARG A 122 -19.59 -4.09 -5.85
N ALA A 123 -18.51 -4.50 -5.17
CA ALA A 123 -17.85 -5.74 -5.55
C ALA A 123 -18.50 -7.00 -5.02
N SER A 124 -19.61 -6.87 -4.30
CA SER A 124 -20.60 -7.95 -4.24
C SER A 124 -20.99 -8.45 -5.64
N ASN A 125 -20.85 -7.61 -6.68
CA ASN A 125 -21.07 -8.01 -8.08
C ASN A 125 -19.90 -8.79 -8.71
N TYR A 126 -18.72 -8.84 -8.09
CA TYR A 126 -17.54 -9.59 -8.60
C TYR A 126 -17.31 -10.91 -7.86
N LYS A 127 -18.19 -11.27 -6.93
CA LYS A 127 -18.40 -12.65 -6.51
C LYS A 127 -19.45 -13.23 -7.46
N ARG A 128 -19.05 -14.14 -8.36
CA ARG A 128 -20.02 -14.79 -9.27
C ARG A 128 -21.05 -15.56 -8.43
N GLY A 129 -22.28 -15.67 -8.92
CA GLY A 129 -23.37 -16.38 -8.24
C GLY A 129 -23.02 -17.83 -7.88
N GLU A 130 -22.21 -18.51 -8.67
CA GLU A 130 -21.81 -19.91 -8.40
C GLU A 130 -20.93 -20.02 -7.14
N CYS A 131 -20.13 -18.99 -6.83
CA CYS A 131 -19.34 -18.90 -5.60
C CYS A 131 -20.20 -18.65 -4.33
N ASN A 132 -21.52 -18.55 -4.47
CA ASN A 132 -22.45 -18.43 -3.35
C ASN A 132 -22.93 -19.79 -2.85
N SER A 133 -22.40 -20.89 -3.38
CA SER A 133 -22.61 -22.24 -2.87
C SER A 133 -21.29 -22.93 -2.52
N GLN A 134 -21.36 -23.87 -1.59
CA GLN A 134 -20.22 -24.66 -1.14
C GLN A 134 -19.61 -25.54 -2.23
N ASN A 135 -20.35 -25.84 -3.29
CA ASN A 135 -19.89 -26.65 -4.42
C ASN A 135 -19.37 -25.80 -5.59
N GLY A 136 -19.41 -24.46 -5.48
CA GLY A 136 -19.03 -23.56 -6.57
C GLY A 136 -17.93 -22.56 -6.20
N LEU A 137 -17.23 -22.76 -5.08
CA LEU A 137 -16.10 -21.91 -4.68
C LEU A 137 -14.99 -21.89 -5.75
N CYS A 138 -14.45 -20.70 -6.03
CA CYS A 138 -13.20 -20.57 -6.78
C CYS A 138 -12.00 -21.02 -5.93
N LEU A 139 -10.85 -21.24 -6.57
CA LEU A 139 -9.61 -21.65 -5.90
C LEU A 139 -9.29 -20.77 -4.69
N ALA A 140 -9.36 -19.44 -4.81
CA ALA A 140 -9.05 -18.57 -3.68
C ALA A 140 -10.07 -18.69 -2.53
N CYS A 141 -11.36 -18.85 -2.83
CA CYS A 141 -12.38 -19.06 -1.80
C CYS A 141 -12.23 -20.42 -1.11
N SER A 142 -11.77 -21.45 -1.82
CA SER A 142 -11.47 -22.77 -1.24
C SER A 142 -10.20 -22.73 -0.39
N VAL A 143 -9.10 -22.17 -0.91
CA VAL A 143 -7.81 -22.11 -0.19
C VAL A 143 -7.90 -21.17 1.01
N PHE A 144 -8.39 -19.95 0.81
CA PHE A 144 -8.39 -18.94 1.86
C PHE A 144 -9.69 -18.91 2.64
N GLY A 145 -10.81 -19.39 2.12
CA GLY A 145 -12.11 -19.31 2.79
C GLY A 145 -12.97 -18.14 2.30
N THR A 146 -14.27 -18.26 2.53
CA THR A 146 -15.29 -17.26 2.18
C THR A 146 -16.41 -17.25 3.22
N ILE A 147 -17.07 -16.11 3.37
CA ILE A 147 -18.29 -15.94 4.16
C ILE A 147 -19.29 -15.23 3.23
N LEU A 148 -20.54 -15.70 3.21
CA LEU A 148 -21.66 -15.01 2.58
C LEU A 148 -22.88 -15.15 3.48
N GLY A 149 -23.16 -14.08 4.25
CA GLY A 149 -24.18 -14.15 5.31
C GLY A 149 -23.97 -15.38 6.20
N ASP A 150 -25.08 -15.96 6.62
CA ASP A 150 -25.11 -17.22 7.37
C ASP A 150 -25.17 -18.46 6.45
N ASP A 151 -25.38 -18.26 5.15
CA ASP A 151 -25.63 -19.34 4.18
C ASP A 151 -24.35 -20.08 3.75
N LEU A 152 -23.20 -19.42 3.77
CA LEU A 152 -21.92 -20.01 3.33
C LEU A 152 -20.73 -19.63 4.21
N PRO A 153 -20.64 -20.19 5.43
CA PRO A 153 -19.42 -20.15 6.23
C PRO A 153 -18.45 -21.24 5.76
N PHE A 154 -17.46 -20.90 4.94
CA PHE A 154 -16.41 -21.84 4.54
C PHE A 154 -15.05 -21.44 5.09
N GLN A 155 -14.53 -22.24 6.03
CA GLN A 155 -13.18 -22.07 6.56
C GLN A 155 -12.15 -22.36 5.46
N GLY A 156 -11.14 -21.50 5.33
CA GLY A 156 -10.02 -21.75 4.43
C GLY A 156 -9.18 -22.97 4.84
N LYS A 157 -8.46 -23.52 3.89
CA LYS A 157 -7.60 -24.70 4.04
C LYS A 157 -6.18 -24.38 4.54
N VAL A 158 -5.84 -23.10 4.70
CA VAL A 158 -4.51 -22.62 5.09
C VAL A 158 -4.55 -21.79 6.38
N ARG A 159 -3.52 -21.92 7.20
CA ARG A 159 -3.30 -21.12 8.41
C ARG A 159 -1.87 -20.61 8.41
N PHE A 160 -1.69 -19.34 8.73
CA PHE A 160 -0.38 -18.70 8.80
C PHE A 160 -0.10 -18.28 10.25
N SER A 161 1.08 -18.63 10.75
CA SER A 161 1.60 -18.02 11.98
C SER A 161 2.06 -16.58 11.71
N ASP A 162 2.22 -15.79 12.76
CA ASP A 162 2.94 -14.53 12.64
C ASP A 162 4.37 -14.79 12.15
N ALA A 163 4.90 -13.89 11.31
CA ALA A 163 6.34 -13.87 11.02
C ALA A 163 7.06 -13.07 12.10
N ILE A 164 8.02 -13.69 12.77
CA ILE A 164 8.71 -13.13 13.94
C ILE A 164 10.14 -12.77 13.54
N GLY A 165 10.52 -11.52 13.77
CA GLY A 165 11.88 -11.00 13.54
C GLY A 165 12.66 -10.82 14.83
N LYS A 166 13.93 -10.38 14.70
CA LYS A 166 14.77 -10.06 15.86
C LYS A 166 14.48 -8.64 16.35
N LYS A 167 14.54 -8.40 17.66
CA LYS A 167 14.40 -7.04 18.24
C LYS A 167 15.38 -6.03 17.61
N THR A 168 16.60 -6.48 17.29
CA THR A 168 17.66 -5.68 16.65
C THR A 168 17.31 -5.17 15.25
N ASP A 169 16.34 -5.80 14.60
CA ASP A 169 15.89 -5.45 13.25
C ASP A 169 14.90 -4.27 13.27
N LEU A 170 14.37 -3.94 14.45
CA LEU A 170 13.50 -2.79 14.65
C LEU A 170 14.33 -1.52 14.80
N GLU A 171 14.05 -0.51 13.98
CA GLU A 171 14.66 0.81 14.06
C GLU A 171 13.67 1.82 14.68
N SER A 172 14.04 2.37 15.83
CA SER A 172 13.29 3.44 16.50
C SER A 172 13.75 4.80 15.96
N ARG A 173 13.29 5.15 14.77
CA ARG A 173 13.60 6.42 14.13
C ARG A 173 12.35 7.11 13.63
N GLU A 174 12.27 8.40 13.94
CA GLU A 174 11.16 9.25 13.58
C GLU A 174 11.15 9.59 12.08
N TRP A 175 10.10 9.14 11.40
CA TRP A 175 9.80 9.46 10.01
C TRP A 175 8.43 10.13 9.89
N ILE A 176 8.44 11.40 9.48
CA ILE A 176 7.23 12.10 9.01
C ILE A 176 7.09 11.75 7.53
N LEU A 177 6.29 10.74 7.21
CA LEU A 177 6.16 10.26 5.84
C LEU A 177 5.64 11.36 4.92
N ARG A 178 5.97 11.28 3.64
CA ARG A 178 5.27 12.05 2.61
C ARG A 178 3.81 11.61 2.54
N GLU A 179 2.97 12.44 1.93
CA GLU A 179 1.55 12.15 1.78
C GLU A 179 1.34 10.75 1.15
N LEU A 180 0.68 9.87 1.90
CA LEU A 180 0.38 8.49 1.49
C LEU A 180 -0.86 8.41 0.58
N SER A 181 -1.52 9.54 0.33
CA SER A 181 -2.75 9.66 -0.43
C SER A 181 -2.55 10.31 -1.80
N ALA A 182 -3.07 9.66 -2.83
CA ALA A 182 -3.55 10.30 -4.06
C ALA A 182 -4.35 9.29 -4.90
N PRO A 183 -5.10 9.81 -5.88
CA PRO A 183 -6.47 10.28 -5.66
C PRO A 183 -7.43 9.17 -5.18
N LYS A 184 -8.47 9.54 -4.44
CA LYS A 184 -9.55 8.60 -4.09
C LYS A 184 -10.42 8.27 -5.32
N PRO A 185 -11.03 7.08 -5.39
CA PRO A 185 -11.96 6.72 -6.46
C PRO A 185 -13.05 7.77 -6.70
N GLU A 186 -13.61 8.31 -5.62
CA GLU A 186 -14.63 9.39 -5.61
C GLU A 186 -14.21 10.64 -6.39
N HIS A 187 -12.90 10.92 -6.48
CA HIS A 187 -12.40 12.12 -7.12
C HIS A 187 -11.80 11.85 -8.49
N ARG A 188 -11.43 10.60 -8.83
CA ARG A 188 -10.72 10.26 -10.08
C ARG A 188 -11.16 8.91 -10.64
N ILE A 189 -12.44 8.81 -10.94
CA ILE A 189 -13.07 7.64 -11.56
C ILE A 189 -12.26 7.04 -12.74
N PRO A 190 -11.66 7.83 -13.65
CA PRO A 190 -10.88 7.30 -14.77
C PRO A 190 -9.70 6.40 -14.41
N PHE A 191 -9.15 6.53 -13.19
CA PHE A 191 -8.06 5.67 -12.73
C PHE A 191 -8.56 4.30 -12.28
N TYR A 192 -9.82 4.19 -11.87
CA TYR A 192 -10.37 3.07 -11.14
C TYR A 192 -11.45 2.30 -11.90
N ALA A 193 -12.04 2.87 -12.94
CA ALA A 193 -13.06 2.24 -13.78
C ALA A 193 -12.48 1.72 -15.12
N VAL A 194 -13.07 0.68 -15.70
CA VAL A 194 -12.58 0.03 -16.94
C VAL A 194 -12.62 0.98 -18.14
N ASP A 195 -13.74 1.68 -18.34
CA ASP A 195 -13.95 2.67 -19.41
C ASP A 195 -13.85 4.13 -18.91
N GLY A 196 -13.40 4.30 -17.68
CA GLY A 196 -13.36 5.59 -16.99
C GLY A 196 -14.70 6.18 -16.56
N SER A 197 -15.80 5.42 -16.66
CA SER A 197 -17.15 5.77 -16.26
C SER A 197 -17.65 4.83 -15.14
N SER A 198 -17.94 5.37 -13.96
CA SER A 198 -18.54 4.64 -12.82
C SER A 198 -20.01 5.04 -12.69
N PRO A 199 -20.94 4.14 -12.29
CA PRO A 199 -20.74 2.80 -11.73
C PRO A 199 -20.89 1.61 -12.70
N GLY A 200 -21.15 1.84 -13.98
CA GLY A 200 -21.54 0.79 -14.95
C GLY A 200 -20.43 -0.16 -15.42
N SER A 201 -19.20 0.32 -15.64
CA SER A 201 -18.14 -0.50 -16.25
C SER A 201 -17.33 -1.35 -15.28
N GLY A 202 -17.52 -1.15 -13.98
CA GLY A 202 -16.81 -1.90 -12.95
C GLY A 202 -15.38 -1.43 -12.67
N PRO A 203 -14.71 -2.04 -11.67
CA PRO A 203 -13.36 -1.72 -11.30
C PRO A 203 -12.39 -2.21 -12.36
N ARG A 204 -11.35 -1.42 -12.59
CA ARG A 204 -10.25 -1.74 -13.50
C ARG A 204 -9.49 -3.01 -13.12
N GLY A 205 -9.56 -3.42 -11.85
CA GLY A 205 -9.17 -4.76 -11.41
C GLY A 205 -8.54 -4.80 -10.02
N ARG A 206 -7.62 -5.74 -9.79
CA ARG A 206 -6.95 -5.93 -8.50
C ARG A 206 -5.79 -4.96 -8.35
N LYS A 207 -5.87 -4.06 -7.37
CA LYS A 207 -4.85 -3.03 -7.13
C LYS A 207 -3.56 -3.62 -6.54
N PHE A 208 -2.43 -3.40 -7.21
CA PHE A 208 -1.09 -3.72 -6.71
C PHE A 208 -0.19 -2.48 -6.74
N TYR A 209 0.74 -2.41 -5.80
CA TYR A 209 1.72 -1.32 -5.72
C TYR A 209 3.04 -1.76 -6.33
N PHE A 210 3.64 -0.89 -7.14
CA PHE A 210 4.95 -1.16 -7.71
C PHE A 210 6.06 -1.10 -6.65
N HIS A 211 7.17 -1.78 -6.94
CA HIS A 211 8.38 -1.69 -6.14
C HIS A 211 9.22 -0.50 -6.58
N HIS A 212 9.63 0.30 -5.59
CA HIS A 212 10.54 1.43 -5.78
C HIS A 212 11.98 0.96 -5.63
N ASN A 213 12.93 1.80 -6.06
CA ASN A 213 14.35 1.55 -5.87
C ASN A 213 14.70 1.40 -4.36
N PRO A 214 15.16 0.22 -3.90
CA PRO A 214 15.43 -0.01 -2.48
C PRO A 214 16.46 0.95 -1.88
N LYS A 215 17.46 1.37 -2.67
CA LYS A 215 18.48 2.34 -2.24
C LYS A 215 17.87 3.72 -1.99
N LYS A 216 16.90 4.15 -2.81
CA LYS A 216 16.18 5.42 -2.61
C LYS A 216 15.26 5.35 -1.41
N VAL A 217 14.49 4.26 -1.26
CA VAL A 217 13.52 4.10 -0.16
C VAL A 217 14.21 4.08 1.21
N SER A 218 15.41 3.51 1.28
CA SER A 218 16.20 3.49 2.52
C SER A 218 16.75 4.87 2.92
N ASN A 219 16.75 5.85 2.00
CA ASN A 219 17.09 7.23 2.31
C ASN A 219 15.87 7.97 2.87
N LYS A 220 15.96 8.41 4.13
CA LYS A 220 14.92 9.16 4.84
C LYS A 220 14.33 10.29 3.98
N ASN A 221 15.16 11.10 3.31
CA ASN A 221 14.71 12.28 2.56
C ASN A 221 13.80 11.95 1.36
N TYR A 222 13.89 10.72 0.84
CA TYR A 222 13.04 10.26 -0.27
C TYR A 222 11.60 10.00 0.18
N ILE A 223 11.42 9.42 1.37
CA ILE A 223 10.11 8.99 1.89
C ILE A 223 9.53 9.95 2.94
N THR A 224 10.33 10.85 3.51
CA THR A 224 9.87 11.81 4.53
C THR A 224 9.76 13.23 4.00
N GLN A 225 9.07 14.07 4.77
CA GLN A 225 9.04 15.53 4.64
C GLN A 225 9.27 16.17 6.01
N VAL A 226 9.52 17.48 6.02
CA VAL A 226 9.84 18.22 7.26
C VAL A 226 8.59 18.45 8.10
N GLU A 227 7.50 18.91 7.48
CA GLU A 227 6.29 19.28 8.20
C GLU A 227 5.28 18.14 8.33
N HIS A 228 4.80 17.93 9.55
CA HIS A 228 3.68 17.03 9.85
C HIS A 228 2.35 17.78 9.69
N ASN A 229 1.42 17.20 8.94
CA ASN A 229 0.12 17.77 8.65
C ASN A 229 -0.97 16.68 8.61
N LYS A 230 -2.22 17.06 8.33
CA LYS A 230 -3.37 16.12 8.39
C LYS A 230 -3.33 15.02 7.30
N ARG A 231 -2.51 15.18 6.25
CA ARG A 231 -2.45 14.29 5.07
C ARG A 231 -1.33 13.27 5.12
N ASN A 232 -0.34 13.46 5.98
CA ASN A 232 0.73 12.50 6.19
C ASN A 232 0.63 11.80 7.55
N ARG A 233 1.49 10.79 7.71
CA ARG A 233 1.57 9.96 8.91
C ARG A 233 2.99 10.07 9.46
N LYS A 234 3.08 10.19 10.78
CA LYS A 234 4.35 10.10 11.49
C LYS A 234 4.50 8.69 12.03
N ILE A 235 5.65 8.07 11.84
CA ILE A 235 5.97 6.74 12.37
C ILE A 235 7.25 6.85 13.19
N LEU A 236 7.30 6.19 14.34
CA LEU A 236 8.48 6.22 15.22
C LEU A 236 9.30 4.93 15.16
N GLU A 237 8.74 3.87 14.60
CA GLU A 237 9.38 2.57 14.49
C GLU A 237 9.08 1.95 13.14
N HIS A 238 10.06 1.23 12.59
CA HIS A 238 9.90 0.42 11.40
C HIS A 238 10.94 -0.70 11.39
N LEU A 239 10.64 -1.77 10.66
CA LEU A 239 11.56 -2.87 10.44
C LEU A 239 12.56 -2.47 9.35
N LYS A 240 13.86 -2.68 9.58
CA LYS A 240 14.94 -2.33 8.64
C LYS A 240 14.81 -3.11 7.33
N ALA A 241 15.35 -2.57 6.24
CA ALA A 241 15.65 -3.38 5.06
C ALA A 241 16.76 -4.39 5.40
N GLY A 242 16.75 -5.56 4.76
CA GLY A 242 17.68 -6.67 5.01
C GLY A 242 17.33 -7.53 6.24
N SER A 243 16.22 -7.25 6.92
CA SER A 243 15.75 -8.02 8.08
C SER A 243 15.20 -9.38 7.65
N SER A 244 15.33 -10.37 8.52
CA SER A 244 14.83 -11.72 8.27
C SER A 244 13.84 -12.15 9.35
N LEU A 245 12.68 -12.67 8.95
CA LEU A 245 11.62 -13.14 9.85
C LEU A 245 11.24 -14.57 9.52
N SER A 246 10.90 -15.35 10.55
CA SER A 246 10.43 -16.72 10.41
C SER A 246 8.93 -16.82 10.67
N SER A 247 8.22 -17.51 9.79
CA SER A 247 6.81 -17.85 9.92
C SER A 247 6.61 -19.31 9.52
N ALA A 248 5.42 -19.83 9.76
CA ALA A 248 4.99 -21.14 9.29
C ALA A 248 3.61 -21.06 8.64
N MET A 249 3.35 -21.98 7.73
CA MET A 249 2.03 -22.19 7.13
C MET A 249 1.63 -23.66 7.25
N ASP A 250 0.51 -23.91 7.90
CA ASP A 250 -0.17 -25.20 7.88
C ASP A 250 -1.22 -25.22 6.79
N PHE A 251 -1.36 -26.34 6.09
CA PHE A 251 -2.40 -26.52 5.10
C PHE A 251 -2.96 -27.94 5.13
N GLN A 252 -4.25 -28.07 4.80
CA GLN A 252 -4.95 -29.35 4.83
C GLN A 252 -5.91 -29.47 3.65
N GLY A 253 -5.84 -30.61 2.97
CA GLY A 253 -6.81 -30.95 1.93
C GLY A 253 -6.75 -30.05 0.69
N LEU A 254 -5.58 -29.51 0.34
CA LEU A 254 -5.38 -28.76 -0.90
C LEU A 254 -5.34 -29.72 -2.09
N THR A 255 -5.99 -29.40 -3.20
CA THR A 255 -5.74 -30.12 -4.46
C THR A 255 -4.33 -29.82 -4.98
N GLU A 256 -3.83 -30.60 -5.95
CA GLU A 256 -2.54 -30.32 -6.59
C GLU A 256 -2.50 -28.90 -7.19
N GLU A 257 -3.58 -28.49 -7.84
CA GLU A 257 -3.70 -27.17 -8.47
C GLU A 257 -3.73 -26.03 -7.43
N GLU A 258 -4.51 -26.22 -6.35
CA GLU A 258 -4.55 -25.27 -5.23
C GLU A 258 -3.16 -25.11 -4.60
N LEU A 259 -2.46 -26.22 -4.38
CA LEU A 259 -1.14 -26.22 -3.78
C LEU A 259 -0.08 -25.62 -4.73
N GLY A 260 -0.09 -25.96 -6.02
CA GLY A 260 0.83 -25.40 -7.01
C GLY A 260 0.71 -23.88 -7.12
N ALA A 261 -0.51 -23.37 -7.24
CA ALA A 261 -0.77 -21.93 -7.26
C ALA A 261 -0.38 -21.24 -5.94
N LEU A 262 -0.58 -21.92 -4.80
CA LEU A 262 -0.22 -21.40 -3.47
C LEU A 262 1.30 -21.35 -3.28
N VAL A 263 2.02 -22.40 -3.65
CA VAL A 263 3.48 -22.45 -3.58
C VAL A 263 4.11 -21.38 -4.46
N TYR A 264 3.61 -21.18 -5.69
CA TYR A 264 4.05 -20.06 -6.53
C TYR A 264 3.77 -18.70 -5.85
N ALA A 265 2.57 -18.51 -5.30
CA ALA A 265 2.20 -17.27 -4.64
C ALA A 265 2.97 -17.02 -3.33
N LEU A 266 3.53 -18.05 -2.69
CA LEU A 266 4.42 -17.94 -1.54
C LEU A 266 5.84 -17.59 -1.99
N GLU A 267 6.42 -18.40 -2.87
CA GLU A 267 7.81 -18.27 -3.29
C GLU A 267 7.89 -17.78 -4.74
N LEU A 268 7.83 -16.45 -4.87
CA LEU A 268 7.92 -15.77 -6.15
C LEU A 268 9.31 -15.94 -6.80
N GLU A 269 9.41 -15.56 -8.07
CA GLU A 269 10.61 -15.78 -8.87
C GLU A 269 11.85 -15.06 -8.33
N TYR A 270 12.95 -15.80 -8.35
CA TYR A 270 14.28 -15.37 -7.96
C TYR A 270 15.30 -16.03 -8.89
N LYS A 271 16.54 -15.54 -8.86
CA LYS A 271 17.70 -16.18 -9.47
C LYS A 271 18.76 -16.46 -8.42
N ILE A 272 19.54 -17.50 -8.65
CA ILE A 272 20.73 -17.80 -7.85
C ILE A 272 21.90 -17.15 -8.57
N VAL A 273 22.66 -16.33 -7.86
CA VAL A 273 23.84 -15.62 -8.38
C VAL A 273 25.04 -16.08 -7.59
N GLU A 274 26.13 -16.42 -8.28
CA GLU A 274 27.39 -16.81 -7.66
C GLU A 274 28.38 -15.66 -7.78
N ASN A 275 28.84 -15.14 -6.64
CA ASN A 275 29.83 -14.06 -6.57
C ASN A 275 30.92 -14.49 -5.58
N ASN A 276 32.19 -14.44 -6.01
CA ASN A 276 33.35 -14.81 -5.18
C ASN A 276 33.23 -16.20 -4.50
N GLY A 277 32.63 -17.18 -5.18
CA GLY A 277 32.42 -18.54 -4.64
C GLY A 277 31.25 -18.68 -3.68
N GLU A 278 30.51 -17.59 -3.39
CA GLU A 278 29.30 -17.63 -2.58
C GLU A 278 28.04 -17.54 -3.45
N ARG A 279 27.06 -18.41 -3.17
CA ARG A 279 25.76 -18.40 -3.84
C ARG A 279 24.77 -17.56 -3.04
N HIS A 280 24.19 -16.57 -3.71
CA HIS A 280 23.20 -15.65 -3.16
C HIS A 280 21.89 -15.75 -3.95
N ILE A 281 20.76 -15.65 -3.24
CA ILE A 281 19.43 -15.60 -3.86
C ILE A 281 19.07 -14.14 -4.11
N GLU A 282 18.87 -13.78 -5.38
CA GLU A 282 18.37 -12.46 -5.77
C GLU A 282 16.90 -12.56 -6.20
N PRO A 283 15.95 -11.98 -5.44
CA PRO A 283 14.56 -11.95 -5.87
C PRO A 283 14.39 -11.13 -7.16
N ILE A 284 13.57 -11.63 -8.07
CA ILE A 284 13.15 -10.92 -9.30
C ILE A 284 11.80 -10.24 -9.03
N LEU A 285 10.91 -10.98 -8.40
CA LEU A 285 9.58 -10.55 -7.99
C LEU A 285 9.50 -10.50 -6.46
N ALA A 286 8.64 -9.65 -5.92
CA ALA A 286 8.44 -9.51 -4.48
C ALA A 286 6.99 -9.18 -4.14
N HIS A 287 6.66 -9.28 -2.86
CA HIS A 287 5.37 -8.86 -2.32
C HIS A 287 5.41 -7.47 -1.70
N LYS A 288 4.23 -6.85 -1.58
CA LYS A 288 4.01 -5.60 -0.86
C LYS A 288 3.14 -5.78 0.38
N ILE A 289 3.69 -5.50 1.56
CA ILE A 289 3.00 -5.61 2.86
C ILE A 289 3.07 -4.32 3.68
N GLY A 290 2.13 -4.15 4.60
CA GLY A 290 2.12 -3.02 5.54
C GLY A 290 1.70 -1.68 4.92
N MET A 291 1.97 -0.61 5.67
CA MET A 291 1.65 0.77 5.31
C MET A 291 2.83 1.43 4.58
N GLY A 292 2.55 2.47 3.78
CA GLY A 292 3.60 3.20 3.06
C GLY A 292 3.98 2.60 1.69
N LYS A 293 3.20 1.64 1.18
CA LYS A 293 3.38 1.04 -0.15
C LYS A 293 3.57 2.07 -1.28
N PRO A 294 2.80 3.18 -1.37
CA PRO A 294 3.00 4.17 -2.44
C PRO A 294 4.34 4.93 -2.38
N LEU A 295 5.04 4.88 -1.24
CA LEU A 295 6.38 5.47 -1.08
C LEU A 295 7.49 4.42 -1.23
N GLY A 296 7.14 3.18 -1.55
CA GLY A 296 8.10 2.09 -1.72
C GLY A 296 8.39 1.26 -0.48
N LEU A 297 7.78 1.54 0.67
CA LEU A 297 7.90 0.69 1.87
C LEU A 297 7.28 -0.70 1.63
N GLY A 298 7.68 -1.67 2.43
CA GLY A 298 6.98 -2.95 2.51
C GLY A 298 7.32 -3.97 1.43
N SER A 299 8.43 -3.84 0.70
CA SER A 299 8.87 -4.87 -0.25
C SER A 299 9.47 -6.05 0.52
N VAL A 300 8.93 -7.25 0.32
CA VAL A 300 9.43 -8.48 0.97
C VAL A 300 9.50 -9.63 -0.04
N SER A 301 10.54 -10.45 0.03
CA SER A 301 10.54 -11.78 -0.60
C SER A 301 10.30 -12.85 0.45
N ILE A 302 9.82 -14.01 0.01
CA ILE A 302 9.58 -15.17 0.86
C ILE A 302 10.27 -16.37 0.21
N LEU A 303 10.90 -17.19 1.04
CA LEU A 303 11.48 -18.47 0.66
C LEU A 303 10.87 -19.57 1.52
N ILE A 304 10.56 -20.72 0.90
CA ILE A 304 10.20 -21.93 1.64
C ILE A 304 11.50 -22.64 1.99
N THR A 305 11.82 -22.67 3.28
CA THR A 305 13.14 -23.12 3.79
C THR A 305 13.11 -24.49 4.43
N GLY A 306 11.93 -25.05 4.66
CA GLY A 306 11.75 -26.36 5.26
C GLY A 306 10.27 -26.70 5.40
N GLY A 307 9.98 -27.89 5.91
CA GLY A 307 8.62 -28.38 6.06
C GLY A 307 8.40 -29.77 5.46
N ASN A 308 7.14 -30.12 5.25
CA ASN A 308 6.70 -31.35 4.61
C ASN A 308 5.42 -31.11 3.79
N ILE A 309 5.24 -31.97 2.79
CA ILE A 309 4.04 -32.05 1.96
C ILE A 309 3.70 -33.54 1.88
N GLU A 310 2.49 -33.91 2.29
CA GLU A 310 2.02 -35.29 2.30
C GLU A 310 0.74 -35.42 1.48
N LYS A 311 0.71 -36.41 0.60
CA LYS A 311 -0.49 -36.78 -0.14
C LYS A 311 -1.43 -37.59 0.75
N GLY A 312 -2.73 -37.30 0.71
CA GLY A 312 -3.75 -37.92 1.54
C GLY A 312 -3.90 -39.43 1.28
N SER A 313 -3.45 -39.92 0.13
CA SER A 313 -3.36 -41.36 -0.16
C SER A 313 -2.30 -42.08 0.68
N VAL A 314 -1.34 -41.37 1.27
CA VAL A 314 -0.22 -41.93 2.04
C VAL A 314 -0.33 -41.54 3.52
N ARG A 315 -0.87 -40.34 3.79
CA ARG A 315 -1.05 -39.79 5.12
C ARG A 315 -1.86 -40.73 6.03
N TYR A 316 -1.35 -40.97 7.24
CA TYR A 316 -1.88 -41.90 8.25
C TYR A 316 -1.95 -43.39 7.84
N ARG A 317 -1.34 -43.81 6.72
CA ARG A 317 -1.19 -45.25 6.41
C ARG A 317 -0.14 -45.94 7.27
N SER A 318 0.81 -45.18 7.80
CA SER A 318 1.80 -45.63 8.75
C SER A 318 2.07 -44.50 9.74
N LEU A 319 2.35 -44.86 11.00
CA LEU A 319 2.84 -43.94 12.03
C LEU A 319 4.38 -43.95 12.11
N GLU A 320 5.03 -44.89 11.40
CA GLU A 320 6.47 -44.93 11.29
C GLU A 320 6.99 -43.71 10.51
N PRO A 321 8.13 -43.12 10.92
CA PRO A 321 8.77 -42.06 10.17
C PRO A 321 9.02 -42.49 8.72
N GLN A 322 8.39 -41.79 7.78
CA GLN A 322 8.67 -42.01 6.36
C GLN A 322 10.02 -41.37 6.01
N ALA A 323 10.69 -41.94 5.00
CA ALA A 323 11.93 -41.36 4.48
C ALA A 323 11.71 -39.88 4.14
N ALA A 324 12.67 -39.03 4.53
CA ALA A 324 12.62 -37.61 4.25
C ALA A 324 12.50 -37.41 2.73
N GLN A 325 11.34 -36.92 2.30
CA GLN A 325 11.13 -36.59 0.91
C GLN A 325 11.84 -35.28 0.59
N ASP A 326 12.39 -35.17 -0.63
CA ASP A 326 12.98 -33.92 -1.10
C ASP A 326 11.89 -32.86 -1.30
N LEU A 327 11.71 -32.02 -0.28
CA LEU A 327 10.75 -30.91 -0.30
C LEU A 327 11.03 -29.94 -1.45
N ARG A 328 12.30 -29.70 -1.80
CA ARG A 328 12.66 -28.76 -2.85
C ARG A 328 12.23 -29.28 -4.21
N ALA A 329 12.50 -30.57 -4.49
CA ALA A 329 12.03 -31.22 -5.71
C ALA A 329 10.50 -31.19 -5.83
N GLN A 330 9.77 -31.43 -4.73
CA GLN A 330 8.31 -31.33 -4.71
C GLN A 330 7.81 -29.91 -5.00
N ILE A 331 8.41 -28.90 -4.37
CA ILE A 331 8.08 -27.48 -4.61
C ILE A 331 8.31 -27.12 -6.08
N GLU A 332 9.40 -27.57 -6.69
CA GLU A 332 9.70 -27.29 -8.09
C GLU A 332 8.73 -27.96 -9.06
N ASP A 333 8.35 -29.21 -8.80
CA ASP A 333 7.32 -29.91 -9.57
C ASP A 333 5.96 -29.18 -9.48
N LEU A 334 5.55 -28.79 -8.27
CA LEU A 334 4.33 -28.01 -8.04
C LEU A 334 4.36 -26.65 -8.73
N ARG A 335 5.51 -25.97 -8.72
CA ARG A 335 5.69 -24.67 -9.41
C ARG A 335 5.58 -24.79 -10.92
N LYS A 336 6.08 -25.87 -11.52
CA LYS A 336 5.93 -26.13 -12.98
C LYS A 336 4.46 -26.32 -13.39
N LYS A 337 3.62 -26.76 -12.46
CA LYS A 337 2.18 -26.98 -12.67
C LYS A 337 1.33 -25.75 -12.29
N ALA A 338 1.93 -24.71 -11.70
CA ALA A 338 1.22 -23.50 -11.31
C ALA A 338 0.79 -22.69 -12.55
N PRO A 339 -0.32 -21.92 -12.48
CA PRO A 339 -0.66 -21.00 -13.56
C PRO A 339 0.45 -19.96 -13.75
N GLU A 340 0.78 -19.66 -15.00
CA GLU A 340 1.74 -18.60 -15.31
C GLU A 340 1.15 -17.21 -14.97
N PRO A 341 1.91 -16.32 -14.31
CA PRO A 341 1.44 -14.96 -14.06
C PRO A 341 1.27 -14.22 -15.39
N SER A 342 0.20 -13.42 -15.51
CA SER A 342 0.11 -12.48 -16.63
C SER A 342 1.32 -11.54 -16.65
N GLY A 343 1.76 -11.12 -17.84
CA GLY A 343 2.86 -10.17 -17.97
C GLY A 343 2.62 -8.87 -17.17
N HIS A 344 1.35 -8.48 -16.99
CA HIS A 344 0.97 -7.34 -16.17
C HIS A 344 1.14 -7.59 -14.66
N LEU A 345 0.72 -8.75 -14.15
CA LEU A 345 0.97 -9.15 -12.76
C LEU A 345 2.48 -9.23 -12.48
N ARG A 346 3.24 -9.85 -13.39
CA ARG A 346 4.70 -9.94 -13.30
C ARG A 346 5.35 -8.56 -13.25
N ASP A 347 4.93 -7.61 -14.09
CA ASP A 347 5.43 -6.22 -14.07
C ASP A 347 5.12 -5.50 -12.75
N LEU A 348 3.94 -5.74 -12.16
CA LEU A 348 3.55 -5.18 -10.87
C LEU A 348 4.36 -5.72 -9.69
N LEU A 349 4.69 -7.02 -9.71
CA LEU A 349 5.51 -7.69 -8.69
C LEU A 349 7.02 -7.49 -8.91
N SER A 350 7.43 -6.96 -10.06
CA SER A 350 8.84 -6.80 -10.43
C SER A 350 9.57 -5.80 -9.55
N LEU A 351 10.72 -6.20 -9.02
CA LEU A 351 11.63 -5.31 -8.30
C LEU A 351 12.34 -4.32 -9.22
N SER A 352 12.29 -4.49 -10.55
CA SER A 352 13.02 -3.64 -11.50
C SER A 352 12.18 -2.53 -12.14
N LYS A 353 10.90 -2.40 -11.79
CA LYS A 353 9.99 -1.41 -12.39
C LYS A 353 10.53 0.02 -12.35
N TYR A 354 11.19 0.39 -11.25
CA TYR A 354 11.78 1.73 -11.06
C TYR A 354 12.84 2.10 -12.11
N LYS A 355 13.36 1.14 -12.88
CA LYS A 355 14.30 1.39 -13.98
C LYS A 355 13.61 1.97 -15.22
N GLN A 356 12.29 1.80 -15.34
CA GLN A 356 11.49 2.25 -16.50
C GLN A 356 10.96 3.68 -16.34
N GLY A 357 11.02 4.26 -15.13
CA GLY A 357 10.48 5.59 -14.86
C GLY A 357 10.49 5.96 -13.38
N ASP A 358 10.13 7.20 -13.08
CA ASP A 358 10.03 7.71 -11.71
C ASP A 358 8.66 7.38 -11.13
N ILE A 359 8.65 6.52 -10.10
CA ILE A 359 7.43 6.06 -9.45
C ILE A 359 7.06 7.05 -8.35
N LYS A 360 6.02 7.84 -8.58
CA LYS A 360 5.48 8.79 -7.60
C LYS A 360 4.06 9.17 -7.93
N TYR A 361 3.34 9.66 -6.94
CA TYR A 361 2.02 10.20 -7.17
C TYR A 361 2.05 11.39 -8.15
N PRO A 362 0.98 11.56 -8.95
CA PRO A 362 0.90 12.58 -9.99
C PRO A 362 1.00 14.02 -9.45
N GLY A 363 0.76 14.26 -8.16
CA GLY A 363 0.92 15.58 -7.54
C GLY A 363 0.18 16.68 -8.31
N LEU A 364 0.95 17.64 -8.84
CA LEU A 364 0.47 18.76 -9.64
C LEU A 364 -0.12 18.35 -11.00
N TRP A 365 0.06 17.13 -11.49
CA TRP A 365 -0.55 16.68 -12.75
C TRP A 365 -2.08 16.79 -12.73
N PHE A 366 -2.73 16.69 -11.56
CA PHE A 366 -4.18 16.91 -11.42
C PHE A 366 -4.62 18.37 -11.42
N THR A 367 -3.71 19.34 -11.34
CA THR A 367 -4.08 20.76 -11.41
C THR A 367 -4.49 21.14 -12.82
N ASN A 368 -3.96 20.46 -13.84
CA ASN A 368 -4.44 20.58 -15.22
C ASN A 368 -5.84 19.96 -15.35
N PRO A 369 -6.89 20.74 -15.66
CA PRO A 369 -8.25 20.23 -15.80
C PRO A 369 -8.38 19.12 -16.87
N ALA A 370 -7.58 19.17 -17.94
CA ALA A 370 -7.60 18.17 -19.01
C ALA A 370 -7.13 16.79 -18.52
N ASN A 371 -6.29 16.75 -17.50
CA ASN A 371 -5.76 15.50 -16.95
C ASN A 371 -6.76 14.80 -16.01
N LYS A 372 -7.78 15.48 -15.49
CA LYS A 372 -8.77 14.88 -14.57
C LYS A 372 -9.58 13.75 -15.21
N LYS A 373 -9.71 13.75 -16.53
CA LYS A 373 -10.48 12.76 -17.30
C LYS A 373 -9.63 11.64 -17.90
N LYS A 374 -8.29 11.75 -17.85
CA LYS A 374 -7.40 10.79 -18.50
C LYS A 374 -7.27 9.51 -17.67
N PRO A 375 -7.28 8.32 -18.31
CA PRO A 375 -7.04 7.06 -17.63
C PRO A 375 -5.56 6.91 -17.26
N LEU A 376 -5.25 5.95 -16.39
CA LEU A 376 -3.86 5.46 -16.26
C LEU A 376 -3.52 4.64 -17.51
N GLY A 377 -2.29 4.77 -18.01
CA GLY A 377 -1.80 3.92 -19.09
C GLY A 377 -1.70 2.44 -18.68
N THR A 378 -1.45 1.58 -19.66
CA THR A 378 -1.44 0.12 -19.45
C THR A 378 -0.39 -0.32 -18.43
N ARG A 379 0.72 0.40 -18.29
CA ARG A 379 1.79 0.11 -17.32
C ARG A 379 1.86 1.12 -16.17
N GLY A 380 0.80 1.92 -15.99
CA GLY A 380 0.64 2.87 -14.88
C GLY A 380 1.22 4.26 -15.16
N GLU A 381 1.69 4.50 -16.39
CA GLU A 381 2.13 5.80 -16.87
C GLU A 381 1.01 6.84 -16.87
N PHE A 382 1.37 8.10 -16.60
CA PHE A 382 0.45 9.21 -16.76
C PHE A 382 0.47 9.73 -18.19
N GLU A 383 -0.70 10.04 -18.73
CA GLU A 383 -0.83 10.68 -20.04
C GLU A 383 -0.81 12.22 -19.93
N GLY A 384 -0.03 12.87 -20.79
CA GLY A 384 -0.01 14.34 -20.93
C GLY A 384 1.13 15.06 -20.21
N THR A 385 1.24 16.37 -20.48
CA THR A 385 2.27 17.23 -19.93
C THR A 385 2.03 17.48 -18.44
N VAL A 386 3.10 17.39 -17.66
CA VAL A 386 3.13 17.94 -16.30
C VAL A 386 3.03 19.46 -16.45
N ALA A 387 2.12 20.10 -15.72
CA ALA A 387 2.13 21.56 -15.67
C ALA A 387 3.50 21.98 -15.12
N GLN A 388 4.32 22.63 -15.96
CA GLN A 388 5.56 23.24 -15.50
C GLN A 388 5.17 24.38 -14.55
N VAL A 389 5.55 24.26 -13.30
CA VAL A 389 5.69 25.44 -12.44
C VAL A 389 7.08 25.99 -12.77
N PRO A 390 7.24 27.31 -13.00
CA PRO A 390 8.58 27.90 -12.97
C PRO A 390 9.28 27.46 -11.67
N GLU A 391 10.59 27.26 -11.69
CA GLU A 391 11.41 26.61 -10.64
C GLU A 391 11.45 27.32 -9.26
N THR A 392 10.40 28.04 -8.85
CA THR A 392 10.38 28.90 -7.67
C THR A 392 9.40 28.52 -6.57
N GLU A 393 8.68 27.39 -6.65
CA GLU A 393 8.07 26.80 -5.43
C GLU A 393 9.12 25.99 -4.65
N SER A 394 10.23 26.66 -4.33
CA SER A 394 11.05 26.33 -3.17
C SER A 394 10.25 26.58 -1.90
N ASP A 395 10.48 25.79 -0.84
CA ASP A 395 10.08 26.12 0.53
C ASP A 395 10.77 27.41 1.06
N ALA A 396 11.51 28.13 0.21
CA ALA A 396 12.03 29.44 0.53
C ALA A 396 10.89 30.50 0.45
N PRO A 397 10.80 31.40 1.44
CA PRO A 397 9.82 32.48 1.43
C PRO A 397 9.95 33.33 0.17
N VAL A 398 8.81 33.68 -0.44
CA VAL A 398 8.74 34.54 -1.63
C VAL A 398 9.31 35.93 -1.31
N SER A 399 9.13 36.37 -0.06
CA SER A 399 9.91 37.45 0.52
C SER A 399 10.02 37.29 2.04
N THR A 400 11.20 37.64 2.56
CA THR A 400 11.51 37.73 3.98
C THR A 400 12.04 39.12 4.27
N ALA A 401 11.51 39.75 5.32
CA ALA A 401 12.13 40.93 5.89
C ALA A 401 12.81 40.55 7.22
N LYS A 402 13.87 41.27 7.59
CA LYS A 402 14.41 41.23 8.96
C LYS A 402 13.44 42.01 9.88
N ALA A 403 13.26 41.53 11.11
CA ALA A 403 12.39 42.19 12.08
C ALA A 403 12.69 43.69 12.15
N PRO A 404 11.68 44.57 12.21
CA PRO A 404 11.92 46.00 12.15
C PRO A 404 12.63 46.42 13.44
N LEU A 405 13.81 47.03 13.29
CA LEU A 405 14.40 47.89 14.32
C LEU A 405 13.57 49.18 14.36
N GLY A 406 12.36 49.12 14.92
CA GLY A 406 11.47 50.27 14.98
C GLY A 406 10.18 50.01 15.76
N LYS A 407 9.77 50.98 16.58
CA LYS A 407 8.50 50.95 17.32
C LYS A 407 7.31 51.05 16.33
N PRO A 408 6.18 50.36 16.58
CA PRO A 408 4.97 50.51 15.77
C PRO A 408 4.48 51.97 15.77
N PRO A 409 3.78 52.45 14.72
CA PRO A 409 3.14 53.76 14.75
C PRO A 409 2.16 53.85 15.94
N SER A 410 2.26 54.91 16.74
CA SER A 410 1.43 55.12 17.94
C SER A 410 0.02 55.60 17.59
N GLY A 411 -0.98 55.19 18.38
CA GLY A 411 -2.35 55.73 18.32
C GLY A 411 -3.44 54.81 17.75
N LEU A 412 -3.29 53.48 17.83
CA LEU A 412 -4.34 52.55 17.39
C LEU A 412 -5.49 52.41 18.42
N PRO A 413 -6.74 52.30 17.97
CA PRO A 413 -7.88 51.97 18.83
C PRO A 413 -7.70 50.63 19.57
N PRO A 414 -8.34 50.42 20.74
CA PRO A 414 -8.17 49.21 21.56
C PRO A 414 -8.56 47.88 20.87
N ASP A 415 -9.45 47.94 19.86
CA ASP A 415 -9.91 46.77 19.08
C ASP A 415 -8.96 46.39 17.93
N GLN A 416 -7.85 47.11 17.78
CA GLN A 416 -6.94 46.98 16.65
C GLN A 416 -5.52 46.66 17.11
N LYS A 417 -4.89 45.70 16.44
CA LYS A 417 -3.50 45.31 16.73
C LYS A 417 -2.59 45.62 15.54
N ALA A 418 -1.49 46.33 15.82
CA ALA A 418 -0.41 46.48 14.86
C ALA A 418 0.29 45.12 14.68
N VAL A 419 0.44 44.69 13.44
CA VAL A 419 1.21 43.50 13.10
C VAL A 419 2.15 43.78 11.95
N TRP A 420 3.32 43.19 12.01
CA TRP A 420 4.33 43.31 10.99
C TRP A 420 4.33 42.07 10.11
N LEU A 421 4.24 42.24 8.79
CA LEU A 421 4.26 41.13 7.85
C LEU A 421 5.70 40.64 7.66
N LYS A 422 6.03 39.49 8.25
CA LYS A 422 7.38 38.92 8.28
C LYS A 422 7.74 38.17 7.03
N GLU A 423 6.87 37.25 6.62
CA GLU A 423 7.11 36.29 5.54
C GLU A 423 5.84 36.05 4.71
N ILE A 424 6.03 35.89 3.40
CA ILE A 424 4.98 35.47 2.46
C ILE A 424 5.38 34.13 1.83
N TYR A 425 4.53 33.12 2.00
CA TYR A 425 4.72 31.76 1.46
C TYR A 425 3.57 31.39 0.53
N GLY A 426 3.70 31.72 -0.77
CA GLY A 426 2.65 31.49 -1.76
C GLY A 426 1.32 32.13 -1.34
N LYS A 427 0.41 31.34 -0.74
CA LYS A 427 -0.90 31.78 -0.22
C LYS A 427 -0.95 32.00 1.30
N ARG A 428 0.15 31.85 2.04
CA ARG A 428 0.22 32.05 3.49
C ARG A 428 0.99 33.34 3.82
N LEU A 429 0.54 34.02 4.87
CA LEU A 429 1.11 35.27 5.38
C LEU A 429 1.44 35.05 6.85
N VAL A 430 2.69 35.32 7.24
CA VAL A 430 3.17 35.24 8.62
C VAL A 430 3.32 36.64 9.17
N PHE A 431 2.46 36.99 10.11
CA PHE A 431 2.53 38.25 10.83
C PHE A 431 3.20 38.05 12.19
N VAL A 432 3.85 39.08 12.70
CA VAL A 432 4.40 39.15 14.06
C VAL A 432 3.78 40.36 14.74
N ASP A 433 3.14 40.16 15.88
CA ASP A 433 2.63 41.28 16.68
C ASP A 433 3.73 41.95 17.50
N THR A 434 3.36 43.03 18.20
CA THR A 434 4.28 43.82 19.02
C THR A 434 4.86 43.07 20.22
N GLU A 435 4.27 41.93 20.59
CA GLU A 435 4.73 41.05 21.68
C GLU A 435 5.62 39.91 21.14
N GLY A 436 5.89 39.89 19.83
CA GLY A 436 6.70 38.86 19.17
C GLY A 436 5.93 37.57 18.86
N LYS A 437 4.61 37.54 19.07
CA LYS A 437 3.77 36.38 18.80
C LYS A 437 3.47 36.30 17.31
N LYS A 438 3.69 35.11 16.74
CA LYS A 438 3.40 34.83 15.33
C LYS A 438 1.91 34.59 15.12
N VAL A 439 1.37 35.18 14.06
CA VAL A 439 -0.01 34.98 13.61
C VAL A 439 0.01 34.59 12.13
N GLU A 440 -0.43 33.38 11.84
CA GLU A 440 -0.54 32.89 10.46
C GLU A 440 -1.94 33.09 9.89
N ARG A 441 -2.00 33.49 8.62
CA ARG A 441 -3.24 33.72 7.88
C ARG A 441 -3.11 33.31 6.42
N ARG A 442 -4.21 33.01 5.74
CA ARG A 442 -4.20 32.76 4.29
C ARG A 442 -4.50 34.07 3.56
N ILE A 443 -3.83 34.28 2.42
CA ILE A 443 -4.04 35.46 1.58
C ILE A 443 -5.50 35.62 1.13
N ASN A 444 -6.23 34.50 1.02
CA ASN A 444 -7.65 34.49 0.64
C ASN A 444 -8.59 34.93 1.77
N ASP A 445 -8.11 35.00 3.01
CA ASP A 445 -8.92 35.44 4.16
C ASP A 445 -9.08 36.97 4.17
N PHE A 446 -8.32 37.69 3.34
CA PHE A 446 -8.29 39.15 3.29
C PHE A 446 -9.06 39.67 2.06
N GLN A 447 -10.12 40.42 2.32
CA GLN A 447 -11.01 40.97 1.28
C GLN A 447 -10.41 42.15 0.48
N ALA A 448 -9.23 42.66 0.85
CA ALA A 448 -8.60 43.79 0.17
C ALA A 448 -7.52 43.34 -0.84
N LYS A 449 -7.54 43.97 -2.01
CA LYS A 449 -6.77 43.69 -3.24
C LYS A 449 -5.38 43.07 -2.99
N ARG A 450 -5.15 41.87 -3.53
CA ARG A 450 -3.92 41.03 -3.46
C ARG A 450 -2.57 41.75 -3.70
N GLY A 451 -2.55 42.98 -4.19
CA GLY A 451 -1.33 43.75 -4.51
C GLY A 451 -0.84 44.70 -3.41
N LEU A 452 -1.45 44.76 -2.22
CA LEU A 452 -1.09 45.71 -1.15
C LEU A 452 -0.31 45.08 0.02
N LEU A 453 -0.05 43.77 -0.02
CA LEU A 453 0.61 43.01 1.04
C LEU A 453 2.08 42.76 0.68
N GLU A 454 2.99 43.41 1.38
CA GLU A 454 4.43 43.32 1.17
C GLU A 454 5.12 43.01 2.51
N ALA A 455 6.02 42.03 2.51
CA ALA A 455 6.84 41.74 3.69
C ALA A 455 7.69 42.96 4.05
N GLY A 456 7.86 43.19 5.35
CA GLY A 456 8.58 44.35 5.87
C GLY A 456 7.70 45.55 6.23
N LYS A 457 6.40 45.53 5.93
CA LYS A 457 5.46 46.61 6.28
C LYS A 457 4.60 46.28 7.50
N TRP A 458 4.17 47.33 8.19
CA TRP A 458 3.19 47.25 9.27
C TRP A 458 1.76 47.31 8.74
N TYR A 459 0.88 46.54 9.37
CA TYR A 459 -0.52 46.43 9.06
C TYR A 459 -1.37 46.47 10.33
N VAL A 460 -2.64 46.81 10.20
CA VAL A 460 -3.62 46.75 11.29
C VAL A 460 -4.51 45.53 11.12
N LEU A 461 -4.54 44.66 12.14
CA LEU A 461 -5.54 43.60 12.27
C LEU A 461 -6.78 44.15 12.98
N LYS A 462 -7.94 44.06 12.31
CA LYS A 462 -9.26 44.29 12.91
C LYS A 462 -10.04 42.98 12.92
N GLY A 463 -10.21 42.39 14.11
CA GLY A 463 -10.86 41.09 14.28
C GLY A 463 -10.10 39.91 13.62
N THR A 464 -10.82 38.87 13.22
CA THR A 464 -10.21 37.61 12.72
C THR A 464 -9.88 37.62 11.23
N LYS A 465 -10.42 38.55 10.43
CA LYS A 465 -10.41 38.48 8.96
C LYS A 465 -9.98 39.76 8.22
N SER A 466 -9.74 40.88 8.91
CA SER A 466 -9.49 42.16 8.24
C SER A 466 -8.09 42.67 8.50
N VAL A 467 -7.34 42.97 7.44
CA VAL A 467 -6.00 43.57 7.48
C VAL A 467 -5.93 44.76 6.54
N TRP A 468 -5.41 45.88 7.03
CA TRP A 468 -5.24 47.11 6.26
C TRP A 468 -3.80 47.62 6.37
N PRO A 469 -3.18 48.10 5.27
CA PRO A 469 -1.90 48.78 5.37
C PRO A 469 -2.04 50.00 6.27
N LEU A 470 -1.07 50.21 7.16
CA LEU A 470 -0.98 51.46 7.91
C LEU A 470 -0.74 52.58 6.88
N LYS A 471 -1.70 53.51 6.77
CA LYS A 471 -1.48 54.74 6.01
C LYS A 471 -0.26 55.43 6.62
N LYS A 472 0.71 55.82 5.78
CA LYS A 472 1.75 56.76 6.21
C LYS A 472 1.03 58.01 6.73
N GLN A 473 1.26 58.37 7.99
CA GLN A 473 0.97 59.73 8.46
C GLN A 473 1.97 60.68 7.82
#